data_AF-A0A420XHN6-F1
#
_entry.id   AF-A0A420XHN6-F1
#
_cell.length_a   1.000
_cell.length_b   1.000
_cell.length_c   1.000
_cell.angle_alpha   90.00
_cell.angle_beta   90.00
_cell.angle_gamma   90.00
#
_symmetry.space_group_name_H-M   'P 1'
#
loop_
_entity.id
_entity.type
_entity.pdbx_description
1 polymer ?
#
loop_
_entity_poly.entity_id
_entity_poly.type
_entity_poly.pdbx_seq_one_letter_code
_entity_poly.pdbx_strand_id
1 'polypeptide(L)'
;MIDSLYNSTRKGWLKAFSFIISTVMFISILLFSERFSTHFGGQTPYLVLLVLYGMTILWIHGIGFEIRLHLFKAVFLPIIGYIIVLPSLCYLIFPLFI
;
A
#
# COMPACT_ATOMS: atom_id res chain seq x y z
N MET A 1 2.56 7.01 -21.87
CA MET A 1 1.96 5.72 -21.41
C MET A 1 1.64 5.74 -19.92
N ILE A 2 2.59 6.11 -19.04
CA ILE A 2 2.40 6.12 -17.58
C ILE A 2 1.18 6.96 -17.13
N ASP A 3 0.88 8.07 -17.83
CA ASP A 3 -0.27 8.93 -17.49
C ASP A 3 -1.60 8.25 -17.72
N SER A 4 -1.71 7.48 -18.81
CA SER A 4 -2.93 6.73 -19.13
C SER A 4 -3.19 5.66 -18.08
N LEU A 5 -2.14 4.94 -17.65
CA LEU A 5 -2.21 3.93 -16.62
C LEU A 5 -2.60 4.55 -15.27
N TYR A 6 -1.91 5.63 -14.87
CA TYR A 6 -2.17 6.36 -13.64
C TYR A 6 -3.60 6.90 -13.61
N ASN A 7 -4.07 7.53 -14.69
CA ASN A 7 -5.42 8.07 -14.77
C ASN A 7 -6.50 6.98 -14.80
N SER A 8 -6.25 5.84 -15.43
CA SER A 8 -7.18 4.69 -15.43
C SER A 8 -7.43 4.16 -14.01
N THR A 9 -6.41 4.18 -13.16
CA THR A 9 -6.52 3.78 -11.74
C THR A 9 -7.16 4.85 -10.86
N ARG A 10 -7.32 6.09 -11.35
CA ARG A 10 -7.79 7.25 -10.59
C ARG A 10 -9.32 7.39 -10.59
N LYS A 11 -10.04 6.29 -10.39
CA LYS A 11 -11.50 6.28 -10.27
C LYS A 11 -11.91 6.59 -8.83
N GLY A 12 -13.03 7.30 -8.64
CA GLY A 12 -13.48 7.72 -7.30
C GLY A 12 -13.61 6.57 -6.30
N TRP A 13 -14.19 5.45 -6.74
CA TRP A 13 -14.32 4.25 -5.91
C TRP A 13 -12.97 3.59 -5.57
N LEU A 14 -11.99 3.62 -6.49
CA LEU A 14 -10.64 3.11 -6.24
C LEU A 14 -9.89 3.99 -5.24
N LYS A 15 -10.12 5.30 -5.24
CA LYS A 15 -9.57 6.20 -4.22
C LYS A 15 -10.11 5.86 -2.84
N ALA A 16 -11.43 5.75 -2.71
CA ALA A 16 -12.06 5.35 -1.46
C ALA A 16 -11.55 3.99 -0.96
N PHE A 17 -11.46 3.02 -1.87
CA PHE A 17 -10.94 1.69 -1.56
C PHE A 17 -9.47 1.72 -1.10
N SER A 18 -8.61 2.48 -1.77
CA SER A 18 -7.22 2.68 -1.33
C SER A 18 -7.14 3.30 0.06
N PHE A 19 -7.97 4.29 0.35
CA PHE A 19 -7.99 4.95 1.66
C PHE A 19 -8.41 3.97 2.77
N ILE A 20 -9.43 3.14 2.51
CA ILE A 20 -9.88 2.10 3.44
C ILE A 20 -8.75 1.09 3.67
N ILE A 21 -8.16 0.52 2.62
CA ILE A 21 -7.12 -0.51 2.75
C ILE A 21 -5.89 0.01 3.48
N SER A 22 -5.41 1.20 3.14
CA SER A 22 -4.24 1.80 3.80
C SER A 22 -4.52 2.05 5.29
N THR A 23 -5.72 2.53 5.63
CA THR A 23 -6.14 2.71 7.03
C THR A 23 -6.25 1.39 7.78
N VAL A 24 -6.83 0.35 7.16
CA VAL A 24 -6.91 -1.00 7.75
C VAL A 24 -5.50 -1.57 7.97
N MET A 25 -4.58 -1.41 7.02
CA MET A 25 -3.19 -1.82 7.18
C MET A 25 -2.51 -1.09 8.33
N PHE A 26 -2.67 0.24 8.40
CA PHE A 26 -2.13 1.03 9.50
C PHE A 26 -2.63 0.55 10.87
N ILE A 27 -3.95 0.36 11.02
CA ILE A 27 -4.55 -0.17 12.25
C ILE A 27 -4.01 -1.57 12.55
N SER A 28 -3.87 -2.43 11.53
CA SER A 28 -3.36 -3.79 11.69
C SER A 28 -1.90 -3.81 12.15
N ILE A 29 -1.06 -2.91 11.64
CA ILE A 29 0.33 -2.75 12.10
C ILE A 29 0.36 -2.38 13.60
N LEU A 30 -0.55 -1.52 14.06
CA LEU A 30 -0.61 -1.14 15.47
C LEU A 30 -1.12 -2.29 16.36
N LEU A 31 -2.19 -2.97 15.95
CA LEU A 31 -2.81 -4.06 16.70
C LEU A 31 -1.93 -5.34 16.73
N PHE A 32 -1.19 -5.60 15.65
CA PHE A 32 -0.35 -6.78 15.49
C PHE A 32 1.15 -6.42 15.39
N SER A 33 1.59 -5.38 16.10
CA SER A 33 2.94 -4.80 16.00
C SER A 33 4.07 -5.81 16.22
N GLU A 34 3.94 -6.74 17.17
CA GLU A 34 4.92 -7.81 17.41
C GLU A 34 5.03 -8.75 16.20
N ARG A 35 3.89 -9.16 15.62
CA ARG A 35 3.86 -10.01 14.42
C ARG A 35 4.42 -9.26 13.22
N PHE A 36 4.05 -8.00 13.06
CA PHE A 36 4.56 -7.16 11.99
C PHE A 36 6.09 -7.02 12.07
N SER A 37 6.62 -6.74 13.27
CA SER A 37 8.05 -6.67 13.51
C SER A 37 8.76 -7.99 13.22
N THR A 38 8.17 -9.12 13.58
CA THR A 38 8.80 -10.44 13.37
C THR A 38 8.75 -10.87 11.91
N HIS A 39 7.60 -10.73 11.26
CA HIS A 39 7.36 -11.18 9.89
C HIS A 39 7.98 -10.29 8.82
N PHE A 40 7.98 -8.97 9.03
CA PHE A 40 8.48 -8.00 8.05
C PHE A 40 9.76 -7.30 8.52
N GLY A 41 9.98 -7.16 9.83
CA GLY A 41 11.11 -6.42 10.39
C GLY A 41 12.32 -7.26 10.80
N GLY A 42 12.17 -8.59 10.90
CA GLY A 42 13.18 -9.51 11.43
C GLY A 42 14.46 -9.57 10.58
N GLN A 43 14.68 -10.66 9.86
CA GLN A 43 15.92 -10.82 9.06
C GLN A 43 15.96 -9.90 7.82
N THR A 44 14.83 -9.32 7.42
CA THR A 44 14.65 -8.59 6.16
C THR A 44 13.98 -7.22 6.39
N PRO A 45 14.65 -6.27 7.06
CA PRO A 45 14.06 -4.97 7.45
C PRO A 45 13.54 -4.13 6.27
N TYR A 46 14.04 -4.40 5.05
CA TYR A 46 13.54 -3.77 3.83
C TYR A 46 12.07 -4.09 3.53
N LEU A 47 11.51 -5.19 4.06
CA LEU A 47 10.09 -5.50 3.88
C LEU A 47 9.19 -4.53 4.66
N VAL A 48 9.61 -4.05 5.84
CA VAL A 48 8.89 -2.97 6.55
C VAL A 48 8.83 -1.73 5.67
N LEU A 49 9.96 -1.31 5.10
CA LEU A 49 10.02 -0.14 4.23
C LEU A 49 9.13 -0.32 2.99
N LEU A 50 9.14 -1.52 2.40
CA LEU A 50 8.30 -1.86 1.25
C LEU A 50 6.81 -1.74 1.59
N VAL A 51 6.39 -2.29 2.73
CA VAL A 51 4.99 -2.21 3.19
C VAL A 51 4.58 -0.76 3.46
N LEU A 52 5.40 0.01 4.17
CA LEU A 52 5.12 1.42 4.47
C LEU A 52 5.08 2.26 3.19
N TYR A 53 5.94 1.95 2.22
CA TYR A 53 5.92 2.57 0.90
C TYR A 53 4.61 2.25 0.15
N GLY A 54 4.20 0.98 0.08
CA GLY A 54 2.93 0.58 -0.52
C GLY A 54 1.73 1.26 0.15
N MET A 55 1.71 1.32 1.48
CA MET A 55 0.68 2.00 2.27
C MET A 55 0.64 3.50 1.95
N THR A 56 1.80 4.14 1.83
CA THR A 56 1.92 5.56 1.45
C THR A 56 1.36 5.82 0.06
N ILE A 57 1.66 4.96 -0.92
CA ILE A 57 1.09 5.05 -2.27
C ILE A 57 -0.45 5.04 -2.20
N LEU A 58 -1.03 4.10 -1.45
CA LEU A 58 -2.49 3.99 -1.32
C LEU A 58 -3.11 5.17 -0.58
N TRP A 59 -2.46 5.74 0.45
CA TRP A 59 -2.96 6.97 1.08
C TRP A 59 -2.90 8.17 0.14
N ILE A 60 -1.79 8.38 -0.58
CA ILE A 60 -1.67 9.47 -1.56
C ILE A 60 -2.76 9.34 -2.61
N HIS A 61 -2.99 8.11 -3.11
CA HIS A 61 -4.07 7.83 -4.04
C HIS A 61 -5.45 8.08 -3.44
N GLY A 62 -5.68 7.63 -2.21
CA GLY A 62 -6.97 7.69 -1.52
C GLY A 62 -7.40 9.10 -1.14
N ILE A 63 -6.46 9.95 -0.71
CA ILE A 63 -6.68 11.38 -0.49
C ILE A 63 -7.03 12.08 -1.82
N GLY A 64 -6.54 11.54 -2.93
CA GLY A 64 -6.93 11.97 -4.28
C GLY A 64 -6.03 13.03 -4.90
N PHE A 65 -4.80 13.19 -4.37
CA PHE A 65 -3.80 14.10 -4.90
C PHE A 65 -3.56 13.92 -6.40
N GLU A 66 -3.29 15.03 -7.09
CA GLU A 66 -2.92 15.05 -8.51
C GLU A 66 -1.40 15.17 -8.65
N ILE A 67 -0.76 14.05 -8.96
CA ILE A 67 0.66 14.05 -9.25
C ILE A 67 0.87 14.54 -10.68
N ARG A 68 1.59 15.66 -10.83
CA ARG A 68 1.82 16.29 -12.15
C ARG A 68 3.03 15.70 -12.88
N LEU A 69 4.11 15.42 -12.15
CA LEU A 69 5.37 14.92 -12.72
C LEU A 69 5.28 13.43 -13.09
N HIS A 70 5.72 13.08 -14.31
CA HIS A 70 5.71 11.70 -14.82
C HIS A 70 6.48 10.71 -13.95
N LEU A 71 7.67 11.12 -13.47
CA LEU A 71 8.49 10.30 -12.58
C LEU A 71 7.71 9.92 -11.31
N PHE A 72 7.03 10.88 -10.69
CA PHE A 72 6.24 10.61 -9.50
C PHE A 72 4.97 9.81 -9.79
N LYS A 73 4.38 9.89 -10.99
CA LYS A 73 3.27 8.98 -11.37
C LYS A 73 3.72 7.53 -11.44
N ALA A 74 4.97 7.28 -11.84
CA ALA A 74 5.55 5.94 -11.87
C ALA A 74 5.87 5.42 -10.47
N VAL A 75 6.49 6.26 -9.63
CA VAL A 75 6.79 5.93 -8.22
C VAL A 75 5.50 5.68 -7.44
N PHE A 76 4.55 6.62 -7.49
CA PHE A 76 3.29 6.53 -6.75
C PHE A 76 2.14 5.92 -7.55
N LEU A 77 2.44 4.90 -8.35
CA LEU A 77 1.42 4.23 -9.14
C LEU A 77 0.52 3.37 -8.23
N PRO A 78 -0.82 3.58 -8.20
CA PRO A 78 -1.71 2.93 -7.23
C PRO A 78 -1.68 1.40 -7.27
N ILE A 79 -1.50 0.82 -8.47
CA ILE A 79 -1.41 -0.63 -8.67
C ILE A 79 -0.27 -1.24 -7.85
N ILE A 80 0.88 -0.55 -7.77
CA ILE A 80 2.02 -1.02 -6.98
C ILE A 80 1.65 -1.06 -5.50
N GLY A 81 0.95 -0.04 -5.01
CA GLY A 81 0.43 0.00 -3.65
C GLY A 81 -0.47 -1.19 -3.34
N TYR A 82 -1.40 -1.54 -4.22
CA TYR A 82 -2.28 -2.70 -4.03
C TYR A 82 -1.54 -4.03 -4.02
N ILE A 83 -0.60 -4.22 -4.96
CA ILE A 83 0.21 -5.45 -5.06
C ILE A 83 1.05 -5.66 -3.79
N ILE A 84 1.51 -4.60 -3.14
CA ILE A 84 2.27 -4.70 -1.90
C ILE A 84 1.35 -4.88 -0.68
N VAL A 85 0.35 -4.02 -0.53
CA VAL A 85 -0.42 -3.92 0.71
C VAL A 85 -1.41 -5.06 0.87
N LEU A 86 -2.07 -5.52 -0.19
CA LEU A 86 -3.08 -6.60 -0.06
C LEU A 86 -2.46 -7.92 0.43
N PRO A 87 -1.37 -8.44 -0.17
CA PRO A 87 -0.73 -9.65 0.34
C PRO A 87 -0.16 -9.46 1.73
N SER A 88 0.45 -8.30 2.01
CA SER A 88 1.01 -8.00 3.33
C SER A 88 -0.06 -7.97 4.41
N LEU A 89 -1.22 -7.39 4.12
CA LEU A 89 -2.36 -7.34 5.02
C LEU A 89 -2.93 -8.74 5.26
N CYS A 90 -3.10 -9.53 4.20
CA CYS A 90 -3.53 -10.92 4.33
C CYS A 90 -2.56 -11.75 5.18
N TYR A 91 -1.26 -11.63 4.94
CA TYR A 91 -0.23 -12.34 5.70
C TYR A 91 -0.18 -11.92 7.17
N LEU A 92 -0.39 -10.62 7.45
CA LEU A 92 -0.40 -10.10 8.82
C LEU A 92 -1.64 -10.56 9.62
N ILE A 93 -2.82 -10.59 8.99
CA ILE A 93 -4.09 -10.95 9.66
C ILE A 93 -4.28 -12.47 9.72
N PHE A 94 -3.94 -13.19 8.65
CA PHE A 94 -4.16 -14.62 8.49
C PHE A 94 -2.83 -15.36 8.29
N PRO A 95 -1.98 -15.48 9.32
CA PRO A 95 -0.66 -16.10 9.20
C PRO A 95 -0.69 -17.61 8.90
N LEU A 96 -1.87 -18.26 8.93
CA LEU A 96 -2.01 -19.72 8.87
C LEU A 96 -2.22 -20.31 7.45
N PHE A 97 -2.22 -19.50 6.39
CA PHE A 97 -2.60 -19.92 5.02
C PHE A 97 -1.47 -19.89 3.97
N ILE A 98 -0.19 -19.81 4.37
CA ILE A 98 0.98 -19.96 3.49
C ILE A 98 2.03 -20.82 4.16
#